data_AF-A0A6I5RFD4-F1
#
_entry.id   AF-A0A6I5RFD4-F1
#
_cell.length_a   1.000
_cell.length_b   1.000
_cell.length_c   1.000
_cell.angle_alpha   90.00
_cell.angle_beta   90.00
_cell.angle_gamma   90.00
#
_symmetry.space_group_name_H-M   'P 1'
#
loop_
_entity.id
_entity.type
_entity.pdbx_description
1 polymer ?
#
loop_
_entity_poly.entity_id
_entity_poly.type
_entity_poly.pdbx_seq_one_letter_code
_entity_poly.pdbx_strand_id
1 'polypeptide(L)' 'MNTRALTTHRTAHQRRLRAVVKRLVIELGYLEHSLAEGLQDTNIRTAAAGLDTVIDCLNEHLASC' A
#
# COMPACT_ATOMS: atom_id res chain seq x y z
N MET A 1 23.99 24.96 2.96
CA MET A 1 22.59 24.86 2.49
C MET A 1 22.40 23.55 1.74
N ASN A 2 21.73 22.59 2.37
CA ASN A 2 21.68 21.17 1.94
C ASN A 2 20.41 20.85 1.12
N THR A 3 20.06 21.75 0.19
CA THR A 3 18.79 21.73 -0.57
C THR A 3 18.64 20.46 -1.44
N ARG A 4 19.76 19.84 -1.85
CA ARG A 4 19.78 18.56 -2.59
C ARG A 4 19.39 17.36 -1.72
N ALA A 5 19.85 17.28 -0.47
CA ALA A 5 19.49 16.18 0.42
C ALA A 5 17.99 16.22 0.78
N LEU A 6 17.47 17.43 1.02
CA LEU A 6 16.05 17.65 1.34
C LEU A 6 15.13 17.28 0.17
N THR A 7 15.52 17.64 -1.06
CA THR A 7 14.76 17.30 -2.28
C THR A 7 14.81 15.81 -2.58
N THR A 8 15.97 15.16 -2.45
CA THR A 8 16.08 13.70 -2.63
C THR A 8 15.22 12.93 -1.62
N HIS A 9 15.25 13.31 -0.34
CA HIS A 9 14.44 12.69 0.70
C HIS A 9 12.93 12.83 0.42
N ARG A 10 12.48 14.05 0.07
CA ARG A 10 11.09 14.30 -0.28
C ARG A 10 10.65 13.47 -1.50
N THR A 11 11.53 13.29 -2.47
CA THR A 11 11.25 12.51 -3.68
C THR A 11 11.15 11.02 -3.38
N ALA A 12 12.04 10.48 -2.54
CA ALA A 12 12.00 9.09 -2.11
C ALA A 12 10.74 8.78 -1.28
N HIS A 13 10.40 9.70 -0.37
CA HIS A 13 9.20 9.62 0.46
C HIS A 13 7.92 9.59 -0.40
N GLN A 14 7.78 10.51 -1.36
CA GLN A 14 6.65 10.52 -2.29
C GLN A 14 6.56 9.26 -3.17
N ARG A 15 7.70 8.70 -3.60
CA ARG A 15 7.73 7.44 -4.35
C ARG A 15 7.25 6.27 -3.48
N ARG A 16 7.66 6.21 -2.21
CA ARG A 16 7.21 5.19 -1.26
C ARG A 16 5.70 5.27 -1.02
N LEU A 17 5.16 6.47 -0.77
CA LEU A 17 3.71 6.66 -0.64
C LEU A 17 2.95 6.17 -1.88
N ARG A 18 3.42 6.58 -3.07
CA ARG A 18 2.81 6.16 -4.33
C ARG A 18 2.80 4.64 -4.49
N ALA A 19 3.87 3.95 -4.09
CA ALA A 19 3.93 2.49 -4.16
C ALA A 19 2.93 1.83 -3.20
N VAL A 20 2.84 2.32 -1.95
CA VAL A 20 1.88 1.84 -0.94
C VAL A 20 0.45 2.01 -1.44
N VAL A 21 0.09 3.20 -1.94
CA VAL A 21 -1.26 3.47 -2.47
C VAL A 21 -1.58 2.59 -3.69
N LYS A 22 -0.62 2.38 -4.60
CA LYS A 22 -0.81 1.46 -5.73
C LYS A 22 -1.11 0.03 -5.26
N ARG A 23 -0.40 -0.44 -4.24
CA ARG A 23 -0.64 -1.77 -3.70
C ARG A 23 -2.01 -1.86 -3.03
N LEU A 24 -2.44 -0.82 -2.30
CA LEU A 24 -3.77 -0.76 -1.69
C LEU A 24 -4.88 -0.96 -2.72
N VAL A 25 -4.82 -0.23 -3.83
CA VAL A 25 -5.81 -0.31 -4.91
C VAL A 25 -5.85 -1.72 -5.53
N ILE A 26 -4.69 -2.36 -5.69
CA ILE A 26 -4.61 -3.73 -6.23
C ILE A 26 -5.26 -4.74 -5.29
N GLU A 27 -4.94 -4.70 -4.00
CA GLU A 27 -5.51 -5.64 -3.02
C GLU A 27 -7.02 -5.43 -2.84
N LEU A 28 -7.50 -4.18 -2.86
CA LEU A 28 -8.93 -3.88 -2.85
C LEU A 28 -9.62 -4.45 -4.09
N GLY A 29 -9.07 -4.21 -5.28
CA GLY A 29 -9.64 -4.75 -6.51
C GLY A 29 -9.64 -6.28 -6.54
N TYR A 30 -8.62 -6.92 -5.98
CA TYR A 30 -8.56 -8.37 -5.86
C TYR A 30 -9.61 -8.92 -4.87
N LEU A 31 -9.84 -8.24 -3.75
CA LEU A 31 -10.91 -8.58 -2.81
C LEU A 31 -12.29 -8.41 -3.45
N GLU A 32 -12.55 -7.28 -4.09
CA GLU A 32 -13.82 -7.00 -4.79
C GLU A 32 -14.10 -8.06 -5.86
N HIS A 33 -13.10 -8.39 -6.68
CA HIS A 33 -13.21 -9.45 -7.68
C HIS A 33 -13.49 -10.81 -7.05
N SER A 34 -12.78 -11.16 -5.97
CA SER A 34 -12.95 -12.43 -5.28
C SER A 34 -14.37 -12.58 -4.70
N LEU A 35 -14.92 -11.50 -4.16
CA LEU A 35 -16.29 -11.47 -3.66
C LEU A 35 -17.32 -11.56 -4.80
N ALA A 36 -17.11 -10.84 -5.89
CA ALA A 36 -18.02 -10.83 -7.04
C ALA A 36 -18.12 -12.20 -7.73
N GLU A 37 -16.99 -12.91 -7.86
CA GLU A 37 -16.93 -14.25 -8.48
C GLU A 37 -17.29 -15.38 -7.50
N GLY A 38 -17.59 -15.07 -6.22
CA GLY A 38 -17.85 -16.08 -5.20
C GLY A 38 -16.66 -17.01 -4.95
N LEU A 39 -15.43 -16.48 -5.06
CA LEU A 39 -14.22 -17.25 -4.82
C LEU A 39 -14.13 -17.71 -3.36
N GLN A 40 -13.34 -18.77 -3.15
CA GLN A 40 -13.20 -19.42 -1.85
C GLN A 40 -12.61 -18.48 -0.78
N ASP A 41 -12.91 -18.82 0.49
CA ASP A 41 -12.46 -18.11 1.69
C ASP A 41 -10.94 -17.85 1.69
N THR A 42 -10.12 -18.78 1.18
CA THR A 42 -8.67 -18.61 1.09
C THR A 42 -8.26 -17.39 0.26
N ASN A 43 -8.97 -17.07 -0.83
CA ASN A 43 -8.67 -15.90 -1.67
C ASN A 43 -9.02 -14.61 -0.94
N ILE A 44 -10.17 -14.58 -0.27
CA ILE A 44 -10.62 -13.45 0.55
C ILE A 44 -9.62 -13.20 1.69
N ARG A 45 -9.20 -14.26 2.39
CA ARG A 45 -8.19 -14.18 3.45
C ARG A 45 -6.84 -13.70 2.94
N THR A 46 -6.45 -14.12 1.74
CA THR A 46 -5.20 -13.65 1.10
C THR A 46 -5.28 -12.16 0.80
N ALA A 47 -6.39 -11.70 0.21
CA ALA A 47 -6.61 -10.28 -0.08
C ALA A 47 -6.65 -9.45 1.21
N ALA A 48 -7.33 -9.93 2.26
CA ALA A 48 -7.38 -9.28 3.56
C ALA A 48 -5.99 -9.15 4.20
N ALA A 49 -5.19 -10.21 4.20
CA ALA A 49 -3.81 -10.15 4.71
C ALA A 49 -2.92 -9.20 3.88
N GLY A 50 -3.16 -9.12 2.57
CA GLY A 50 -2.53 -8.13 1.68
C GLY A 50 -2.89 -6.70 2.07
N LEU A 51 -4.17 -6.43 2.35
CA LEU A 51 -4.65 -5.12 2.83
C LEU A 51 -4.02 -4.72 4.17
N ASP A 52 -3.98 -5.64 5.14
CA ASP A 52 -3.36 -5.40 6.45
C ASP A 52 -1.89 -4.98 6.29
N THR A 53 -1.14 -5.72 5.46
CA THR A 53 0.28 -5.41 5.17
C THR A 53 0.45 -4.01 4.56
N VAL A 54 -0.46 -3.61 3.67
CA VAL A 54 -0.41 -2.29 3.03
C VAL A 54 -0.74 -1.18 4.02
N ILE A 55 -1.71 -1.40 4.91
CA ILE A 55 -2.08 -0.47 5.98
C ILE A 55 -0.90 -0.28 6.94
N ASP A 56 -0.21 -1.36 7.33
CA ASP A 56 0.99 -1.29 8.15
C ASP A 56 2.08 -0.46 7.46
N CYS A 57 2.34 -0.70 6.16
CA CYS A 57 3.29 0.09 5.40
C CYS A 57 2.90 1.58 5.29
N LEU A 58 1.61 1.89 5.23
CA LEU A 58 1.11 3.26 5.24
C LEU A 58 1.32 3.91 6.61
N ASN A 59 1.00 3.22 7.69
CA ASN A 59 1.22 3.69 9.05
C ASN A 59 2.69 3.98 9.32
N GLU A 60 3.59 3.07 8.93
CA GLU A 60 5.04 3.29 8.99
C GLU A 60 5.46 4.53 8.20
N HIS A 61 4.90 4.71 7.00
CA HIS A 61 5.22 5.86 6.16
C HIS A 61 4.79 7.17 6.83
N LEU A 62 3.58 7.22 7.39
CA LEU A 62 3.04 8.39 8.08
C LEU A 62 3.80 8.69 9.38
N ALA A 63 4.24 7.66 10.11
CA ALA A 63 5.07 7.82 11.31
C ALA A 63 6.50 8.32 11.00
N SER A 64 6.96 8.18 9.75
CA SER A 64 8.26 8.64 9.28
C SER A 64 8.27 10.05 8.66
N CYS A 65 7.11 10.71 8.60
CA CYS A 65 6.93 12.10 8.15
C CYS A 65 7.34 13.10 9.24
#